data_AF-A0A7Y2ZWI0-F1
#
_entry.id   AF-A0A7Y2ZWI0-F1
#
_cell.length_a   1.000
_cell.length_b   1.000
_cell.length_c   1.000
_cell.angle_alpha   90.00
_cell.angle_beta   90.00
_cell.angle_gamma   90.00
#
_symmetry.space_group_name_H-M   'P 1'
#
loop_
_entity.id
_entity.type
_entity.pdbx_description
1 polymer ?
#
loop_
_entity_poly.entity_id
_entity_poly.type
_entity_poly.pdbx_seq_one_letter_code
_entity_poly.pdbx_strand_id
1 'polypeptide(L)'
;MPKTDKRKYPRVETRNVVSYVCMDKKGNELGEGMGETLNISQGGILLKSVAPIESEFVLLMSIDFENNIMEIRGKVAHSKKDKSGKFETGISFLGTHEETIQIIKKFVKTYHSRKNKSHS
;
A
#
# COMPACT_ATOMS: atom_id res chain seq x y z
N MET A 1 -19.84 -6.64 21.44
CA MET A 1 -20.39 -5.87 20.29
C MET A 1 -19.64 -6.26 19.03
N PRO A 2 -20.31 -6.64 17.93
CA PRO A 2 -19.60 -6.87 16.67
C PRO A 2 -19.02 -5.53 16.21
N LYS A 3 -17.73 -5.49 15.85
CA LYS A 3 -17.15 -4.31 15.20
C LYS A 3 -17.85 -4.17 13.85
N THR A 4 -18.75 -3.19 13.73
CA THR A 4 -19.32 -2.80 12.45
C THR A 4 -18.19 -2.40 11.52
N ASP A 5 -18.11 -3.04 10.36
CA ASP A 5 -17.13 -2.69 9.35
C ASP A 5 -17.40 -1.25 8.88
N LYS A 6 -16.48 -0.33 9.20
CA LYS A 6 -16.58 1.10 8.83
C LYS A 6 -16.05 1.37 7.42
N ARG A 7 -15.65 0.34 6.67
CA ARG A 7 -15.06 0.51 5.33
C ARG A 7 -16.13 0.93 4.32
N LYS A 8 -15.83 2.00 3.59
CA LYS A 8 -16.66 2.50 2.48
C LYS A 8 -16.47 1.70 1.18
N TYR A 9 -15.28 1.13 0.96
CA TYR A 9 -14.88 0.51 -0.30
C TYR A 9 -14.46 -0.95 -0.11
N PRO A 10 -14.83 -1.84 -1.05
CA PRO A 10 -14.34 -3.22 -1.04
C PRO A 10 -12.81 -3.25 -1.20
N ARG A 11 -12.19 -4.30 -0.63
CA ARG A 11 -10.75 -4.54 -0.69
C ARG A 11 -10.46 -5.78 -1.54
N VAL A 12 -9.47 -5.65 -2.42
CA VAL A 12 -8.94 -6.75 -3.25
C VAL A 12 -7.59 -7.17 -2.69
N GLU A 13 -7.39 -8.47 -2.53
CA GLU A 13 -6.11 -9.02 -2.09
C GLU A 13 -5.03 -8.79 -3.16
N THR A 14 -3.85 -8.39 -2.72
CA THR A 14 -2.66 -8.23 -3.57
C THR A 14 -1.43 -8.64 -2.77
N ARG A 15 -0.31 -8.91 -3.45
CA ARG A 15 1.02 -9.24 -2.89
C ARG A 15 2.14 -8.59 -3.72
N ASN A 16 2.05 -7.28 -3.91
CA ASN A 16 3.05 -6.53 -4.68
C ASN A 16 4.17 -6.07 -3.75
N VAL A 17 5.43 -6.15 -4.21
CA VAL A 17 6.58 -5.55 -3.53
C VAL A 17 6.54 -4.04 -3.74
N VAL A 18 6.64 -3.28 -2.65
CA VAL A 18 6.53 -1.82 -2.63
C VAL A 18 7.70 -1.26 -1.84
N SER A 19 8.42 -0.30 -2.42
CA SER A 19 9.29 0.58 -1.65
C SER A 19 8.47 1.74 -1.09
N TYR A 20 8.86 2.26 0.07
CA TYR A 20 8.21 3.41 0.68
C TYR A 20 9.23 4.41 1.20
N VAL A 21 8.86 5.69 1.13
CA VAL A 21 9.59 6.79 1.76
C VAL A 21 8.66 7.43 2.79
N CYS A 22 9.12 7.51 4.03
CA CYS A 22 8.44 8.14 5.16
C CYS A 22 8.65 9.66 5.10
N MET A 23 7.59 10.44 5.23
CA MET A 23 7.66 11.90 5.14
C MET A 23 6.95 12.61 6.30
N ASP A 24 7.51 13.73 6.73
CA ASP A 24 6.83 14.67 7.62
C ASP A 24 5.82 15.58 6.86
N LYS A 25 5.20 16.52 7.58
CA LYS A 25 4.24 17.49 7.00
C LYS A 25 4.88 18.45 5.99
N LYS A 26 6.18 18.71 6.10
CA LYS A 26 6.94 19.61 5.22
C LYS A 26 7.48 18.87 3.99
N GLY A 27 7.32 17.55 3.92
CA GLY A 27 7.84 16.70 2.86
C GLY A 27 9.28 16.28 3.07
N ASN A 28 9.85 16.49 4.26
CA ASN A 28 11.20 15.99 4.55
C ASN A 28 11.14 14.47 4.73
N GLU A 29 12.11 13.79 4.15
CA GLU A 29 12.28 12.35 4.31
C GLU A 29 12.74 12.03 5.74
N LEU A 30 12.04 11.09 6.37
CA LEU A 30 12.32 10.60 7.73
C LEU A 30 12.96 9.21 7.70
N GLY A 31 12.93 8.54 6.55
CA GLY A 31 13.43 7.20 6.35
C GLY A 31 12.74 6.51 5.20
N GLU A 32 13.19 5.30 4.89
CA GLU A 32 12.68 4.51 3.78
C GLU A 32 12.66 3.02 4.13
N GLY A 33 12.02 2.22 3.29
CA GLY A 33 12.06 0.78 3.41
C GLY A 33 11.25 0.07 2.34
N MET A 34 11.02 -1.21 2.58
CA MET A 34 10.26 -2.07 1.68
C MET A 34 9.19 -2.84 2.44
N GLY A 35 8.12 -3.16 1.72
CA GLY A 35 7.03 -3.99 2.21
C GLY A 35 6.32 -4.71 1.09
N GLU A 36 5.34 -5.50 1.49
CA GLU A 36 4.45 -6.22 0.59
C GLU A 36 3.01 -5.78 0.82
N THR A 37 2.27 -5.55 -0.25
CA THR A 37 0.84 -5.25 -0.11
C THR A 37 0.10 -6.47 0.43
N LEU A 38 -0.89 -6.27 1.31
CA LEU A 38 -1.79 -7.31 1.77
C LEU A 38 -3.15 -7.24 1.07
N ASN A 39 -3.63 -6.02 0.86
CA ASN A 39 -4.84 -5.72 0.09
C ASN A 39 -4.88 -4.24 -0.27
N ILE A 40 -5.70 -3.90 -1.27
CA ILE A 40 -5.90 -2.54 -1.76
C ILE A 40 -7.39 -2.25 -1.97
N SER A 41 -7.78 -0.99 -1.81
CA SER A 41 -9.12 -0.47 -2.08
C SER A 41 -9.03 0.94 -2.65
N GLN A 42 -10.16 1.48 -3.08
CA GLN A 42 -10.27 2.88 -3.46
C GLN A 42 -9.91 3.87 -2.35
N GLY A 43 -10.00 3.47 -1.08
CA GLY A 43 -9.62 4.35 0.02
C GLY A 43 -8.15 4.27 0.41
N GLY A 44 -7.41 3.26 -0.02
CA GLY A 44 -6.08 3.00 0.51
C GLY A 44 -5.63 1.54 0.45
N ILE A 45 -4.48 1.28 1.05
CA ILE A 45 -3.74 0.02 0.98
C ILE A 45 -3.35 -0.46 2.38
N LEU A 46 -3.20 -1.77 2.54
CA LEU A 46 -2.59 -2.38 3.71
C LEU A 46 -1.21 -2.91 3.31
N LEU A 47 -0.16 -2.45 3.97
CA LEU A 47 1.22 -2.82 3.69
C LEU A 47 1.80 -3.63 4.86
N LYS A 48 2.50 -4.72 4.57
CA LYS A 48 3.25 -5.51 5.53
C LYS A 48 4.75 -5.19 5.42
N SER A 49 5.40 -4.83 6.52
CA SER A 49 6.81 -4.44 6.57
C SER A 49 7.54 -5.05 7.77
N VAL A 50 8.88 -4.98 7.76
CA VAL A 50 9.72 -5.48 8.86
C VAL A 50 9.81 -4.51 10.05
N ALA A 51 9.61 -3.22 9.78
CA ALA A 51 9.66 -2.13 10.75
C ALA A 51 8.33 -1.35 10.74
N PRO A 52 7.96 -0.69 11.85
CA PRO A 52 6.80 0.17 11.88
C PRO A 52 7.00 1.38 10.97
N ILE A 53 5.91 1.87 10.38
CA ILE A 53 5.88 3.16 9.69
C ILE A 53 5.20 4.15 10.63
N GLU A 54 5.99 5.07 11.18
CA GLU A 54 5.56 6.04 12.21
C GLU A 54 5.44 7.49 11.68
N SER A 55 5.67 7.69 10.37
CA SER A 55 5.48 8.98 9.73
C SER A 55 4.00 9.32 9.52
N GLU A 56 3.70 10.62 9.35
CA GLU A 56 2.33 11.02 8.99
C GLU A 56 2.02 10.65 7.53
N PHE A 57 3.00 10.84 6.65
CA PHE A 57 2.84 10.59 5.22
C PHE A 57 3.84 9.54 4.75
N VAL A 58 3.47 8.88 3.67
CA VAL A 58 4.34 7.96 2.92
C VAL A 58 4.18 8.19 1.43
N LEU A 59 5.28 8.02 0.71
CA LEU A 59 5.28 7.82 -0.72
C LEU A 59 5.45 6.33 -0.99
N LEU A 60 4.52 5.73 -1.71
CA LEU A 60 4.62 4.32 -2.10
C LEU A 60 5.04 4.23 -3.55
N MET A 61 6.08 3.45 -3.82
CA MET A 61 6.62 3.21 -5.15
C MET A 61 6.70 1.73 -5.46
N SER A 62 6.41 1.36 -6.70
CA SER A 62 6.55 -0.01 -7.20
C SER A 62 6.68 0.01 -8.72
N ILE A 63 7.06 -1.13 -9.30
CA ILE A 63 7.08 -1.33 -10.74
C ILE A 63 5.86 -2.17 -11.15
N ASP A 64 5.11 -1.70 -12.15
CA ASP A 64 3.98 -2.44 -12.69
C ASP A 64 4.43 -3.60 -13.61
N PHE A 65 3.48 -4.37 -14.14
CA PHE A 65 3.78 -5.50 -15.03
C PHE A 65 4.41 -5.09 -16.38
N GLU A 66 4.24 -3.84 -16.79
CA GLU A 66 4.78 -3.27 -18.04
C GLU A 66 6.10 -2.52 -17.79
N ASN A 67 6.72 -2.72 -16.62
CA ASN A 67 7.94 -2.04 -16.17
C ASN A 67 7.82 -0.52 -15.99
N ASN A 68 6.60 0.01 -15.86
CA ASN A 68 6.41 1.42 -15.53
C ASN A 68 6.45 1.65 -14.02
N ILE A 69 6.92 2.84 -13.63
CA ILE A 69 6.86 3.28 -12.23
C ILE A 69 5.41 3.57 -11.85
N MET A 70 5.04 3.05 -10.68
CA MET A 70 3.81 3.34 -9.97
C MET A 70 4.19 4.14 -8.73
N GLU A 71 3.53 5.27 -8.53
CA GLU A 71 3.77 6.12 -7.37
C GLU A 71 2.42 6.61 -6.81
N ILE A 72 2.26 6.55 -5.50
CA ILE A 72 1.12 7.19 -4.83
C ILE A 72 1.47 7.66 -3.42
N ARG A 73 1.11 8.91 -3.11
CA ARG A 73 1.22 9.45 -1.76
C ARG A 73 0.03 9.01 -0.91
N GLY A 74 0.31 8.70 0.36
CA GLY A 74 -0.71 8.34 1.32
C GLY A 74 -0.45 8.90 2.71
N LYS A 75 -1.51 8.93 3.52
CA LYS A 75 -1.48 9.23 4.96
C LYS A 75 -1.52 7.92 5.74
N VAL A 76 -0.64 7.76 6.71
CA VAL A 76 -0.65 6.62 7.62
C VAL A 76 -1.88 6.72 8.53
N ALA A 77 -2.74 5.71 8.47
CA ALA A 77 -3.95 5.64 9.29
C ALA A 77 -3.72 4.83 10.58
N HIS A 78 -2.89 3.80 10.53
CA HIS A 78 -2.43 3.01 11.67
C HIS A 78 -1.25 2.13 11.27
N SER A 79 -0.43 1.74 12.24
CA SER A 79 0.60 0.71 12.11
C SER A 79 0.50 -0.20 13.32
N LYS A 80 0.38 -1.52 13.10
CA LYS A 80 0.28 -2.51 14.19
C LYS A 80 1.22 -3.68 13.95
N LYS A 81 1.86 -4.17 15.01
CA LYS A 81 2.63 -5.42 14.95
C LYS A 81 1.66 -6.61 14.87
N ASP A 82 1.91 -7.54 13.96
CA ASP A 82 1.18 -8.79 13.84
C ASP A 82 1.80 -9.88 14.73
N LYS A 83 1.15 -11.05 14.78
CA LYS A 83 1.61 -12.20 15.59
C LYS A 83 2.96 -12.77 15.14
N SER A 84 3.37 -12.52 13.89
CA SER A 84 4.68 -12.92 13.34
C SER A 84 5.79 -11.93 13.65
N GLY A 85 5.46 -10.81 14.32
CA GLY A 85 6.40 -9.75 14.64
C GLY A 85 6.67 -8.77 13.50
N LYS A 86 5.94 -8.88 12.38
CA LYS A 86 5.96 -7.91 11.28
C LYS A 86 4.92 -6.83 11.52
N PHE A 87 4.96 -5.75 10.75
CA PHE A 87 4.04 -4.63 10.91
C PHE A 87 3.05 -4.58 9.77
N GLU A 88 1.77 -4.40 10.08
CA GLU A 88 0.71 -4.12 9.14
C GLU A 88 0.32 -2.64 9.26
N THR A 89 0.62 -1.87 8.21
CA THR A 89 0.37 -0.43 8.15
C THR A 89 -0.77 -0.16 7.17
N GLY A 90 -1.86 0.42 7.69
CA GLY A 90 -2.97 0.91 6.87
C GLY A 90 -2.67 2.33 6.39
N ILE A 91 -2.73 2.56 5.09
CA ILE A 91 -2.39 3.83 4.45
C ILE A 91 -3.58 4.28 3.60
N SER A 92 -4.07 5.50 3.82
CA SER A 92 -5.13 6.14 3.03
C SER A 92 -4.52 6.95 1.89
N PHE A 93 -5.06 6.85 0.68
CA PHE A 93 -4.53 7.57 -0.48
C PHE A 93 -4.86 9.07 -0.43
N LEU A 94 -3.93 9.89 -0.94
CA LEU A 94 -4.07 11.36 -1.01
C LEU A 94 -4.23 11.91 -2.44
N GLY A 95 -4.36 11.03 -3.44
CA GLY A 95 -4.62 11.42 -4.82
C GLY A 95 -6.09 11.71 -5.11
N THR A 96 -6.37 12.27 -6.28
CA THR A 96 -7.70 12.37 -6.88
C THR A 96 -8.33 10.99 -7.05
N HIS A 97 -9.64 10.98 -7.31
CA HIS A 97 -10.38 9.76 -7.58
C HIS A 97 -9.80 9.00 -8.77
N GLU A 98 -9.46 9.73 -9.83
CA GLU A 98 -8.90 9.22 -11.07
C GLU A 98 -7.51 8.62 -10.85
N GLU A 99 -6.59 9.35 -10.20
CA GLU A 99 -5.25 8.86 -9.87
C GLU A 99 -5.33 7.58 -9.03
N THR A 100 -6.23 7.57 -8.05
CA THR A 100 -6.45 6.41 -7.18
C THR A 100 -6.97 5.22 -7.96
N ILE A 101 -7.93 5.41 -8.89
CA ILE A 101 -8.42 4.33 -9.74
C ILE A 101 -7.30 3.78 -10.63
N GLN A 102 -6.47 4.65 -11.22
CA GLN A 102 -5.39 4.22 -12.09
C GLN A 102 -4.35 3.40 -11.32
N ILE A 103 -3.92 3.85 -10.14
CA ILE A 103 -2.93 3.10 -9.37
C ILE A 103 -3.47 1.73 -8.94
N ILE A 104 -4.75 1.65 -8.56
CA ILE A 104 -5.37 0.39 -8.14
C ILE A 104 -5.39 -0.60 -9.30
N LYS A 105 -5.78 -0.15 -10.50
CA LYS A 105 -5.76 -0.98 -11.70
C LYS A 105 -4.36 -1.53 -11.94
N LYS A 106 -3.31 -0.72 -11.82
CA LYS A 106 -1.93 -1.17 -12.01
C LYS A 106 -1.49 -2.18 -10.94
N PHE A 107 -1.79 -1.95 -9.65
CA PHE A 107 -1.47 -2.91 -8.58
C PHE A 107 -2.19 -4.25 -8.74
N VAL A 108 -3.48 -4.22 -9.09
CA VAL A 108 -4.29 -5.43 -9.29
C VAL A 108 -3.80 -6.19 -10.53
N LYS A 109 -3.58 -5.50 -11.65
CA LYS A 109 -3.02 -6.09 -12.88
C LYS A 109 -1.66 -6.73 -12.60
N THR A 110 -0.78 -6.03 -11.91
CA THR A 110 0.57 -6.52 -11.58
C THR A 110 0.52 -7.78 -10.73
N TYR A 111 -0.34 -7.83 -9.72
CA TYR A 111 -0.53 -9.00 -8.88
C TYR A 111 -1.01 -10.22 -9.68
N HIS A 112 -2.07 -10.06 -10.49
CA HIS A 112 -2.61 -11.16 -11.28
C HIS A 112 -1.64 -11.64 -12.37
N SER A 113 -0.97 -10.74 -13.07
CA SER A 113 -0.02 -11.11 -14.10
C SER A 113 1.20 -11.87 -13.55
N ARG A 114 1.70 -11.49 -12.36
CA ARG A 114 2.80 -12.22 -11.69
C ARG A 114 2.35 -13.58 -11.17
N LYS A 115 1.15 -13.66 -10.59
CA LYS A 115 0.56 -14.93 -10.11
C LYS A 115 0.36 -15.95 -11.25
N ASN A 116 -0.01 -15.50 -12.44
CA ASN A 116 -0.19 -16.40 -13.59
C ASN A 116 1.16 -16.91 -14.12
N LYS A 117 2.22 -16.09 -14.08
CA LYS A 117 3.57 -16.52 -14.47
C LYS A 117 4.20 -17.51 -13.50
N SER A 118 3.84 -17.51 -12.21
CA SER A 118 4.40 -18.44 -11.22
C SER A 118 3.81 -19.85 -11.29
N HIS A 119 2.85 -20.10 -12.19
CA HIS A 119 2.22 -21.40 -12.43
C HIS A 119 2.50 -21.94 -13.86
N SER A 120 3.48 -21.35 -14.56
CA SER A 120 4.00 -21.81 -15.86
C SER A 120 5.44 -22.29 -15.68
#